data_AF-A0A8T4Y0U3-F1
#
_entry.id   AF-A0A8T4Y0U3-F1
#
_cell.length_a   1.000
_cell.length_b   1.000
_cell.length_c   1.000
_cell.angle_alpha   90.00
_cell.angle_beta   90.00
_cell.angle_gamma   90.00
#
_symmetry.space_group_name_H-M   'P 1'
#
loop_
_entity.id
_entity.type
_entity.pdbx_description
1 polymer ?
#
loop_
_entity_poly.entity_id
_entity_poly.type
_entity_poly.pdbx_seq_one_letter_code
_entity_poly.pdbx_strand_id
1 'polypeptide(L)'
;EKLVRIACLVTDDYRTPGRGGGGAVWGSKNLKAIVVRGTKRPELFNPDLFKELVREQVDVYKKSPLFEALHSLGTNSIVYQFYILGHHPTYNFKNIELENVDVWRPEVLEKYIVKHYGSIDFS
;
A
#
# COMPACT_ATOMS: atom_id res chain seq x y z
N GLU A 1 0.51 -20.97 8.96
CA GLU A 1 0.43 -22.20 9.79
C GLU A 1 -0.62 -23.18 9.29
N LYS A 2 -1.91 -22.82 9.22
CA LYS A 2 -2.99 -23.73 8.74
C LYS A 2 -3.03 -23.96 7.21
N LEU A 3 -1.96 -23.64 6.48
CA LEU A 3 -1.83 -23.84 5.02
C LEU A 3 -2.99 -23.30 4.16
N VAL A 4 -3.62 -22.20 4.58
CA VAL A 4 -4.64 -21.51 3.77
C VAL A 4 -3.97 -21.04 2.47
N ARG A 5 -4.52 -21.43 1.31
CA ARG A 5 -3.92 -21.18 -0.02
C ARG A 5 -3.63 -19.71 -0.34
N ILE A 6 -4.38 -18.80 0.25
CA ILE A 6 -4.23 -17.34 0.09
C ILE A 6 -3.54 -16.67 1.28
N ALA A 7 -2.95 -17.44 2.19
CA ALA A 7 -2.23 -16.87 3.33
C ALA A 7 -1.03 -16.05 2.84
N CYS A 8 -0.82 -14.90 3.47
CA CYS A 8 0.27 -13.98 3.19
C CYS A 8 1.20 -13.81 4.40
N LEU A 9 2.31 -13.10 4.17
CA LEU A 9 3.19 -12.62 5.23
C LEU A 9 2.75 -11.21 5.63
N VAL A 10 3.09 -10.81 6.85
CA VAL A 10 2.88 -9.46 7.36
C VAL A 10 4.21 -8.92 7.88
N THR A 11 4.58 -7.72 7.47
CA THR A 11 5.71 -6.95 8.00
C THR A 11 5.23 -5.59 8.48
N ASP A 12 5.92 -4.97 9.44
CA ASP A 12 5.61 -3.63 9.97
C ASP A 12 4.11 -3.45 10.31
N ASP A 13 3.53 -4.46 10.98
CA ASP A 13 2.11 -4.57 11.39
C ASP A 13 1.05 -4.67 10.28
N TYR A 14 1.25 -4.05 9.11
CA TYR A 14 0.22 -3.93 8.06
C TYR A 14 0.73 -4.05 6.61
N ARG A 15 2.05 -4.18 6.38
CA ARG A 15 2.60 -4.38 5.03
C ARG A 15 2.50 -5.85 4.66
N THR A 16 1.91 -6.15 3.49
CA THR A 16 1.62 -7.55 3.10
C THR A 16 2.01 -7.84 1.65
N PRO A 17 2.97 -8.77 1.40
CA PRO A 17 3.03 -9.48 0.13
C PRO A 17 1.84 -10.46 0.05
N GLY A 18 0.66 -9.90 -0.23
CA GLY A 18 -0.65 -10.52 0.01
C GLY A 18 -1.02 -11.71 -0.88
N ARG A 19 -0.47 -11.79 -2.09
CA ARG A 19 -0.92 -12.72 -3.13
C ARG A 19 0.08 -13.86 -3.36
N GLY A 20 -0.38 -14.94 -3.99
CA GLY A 20 0.46 -16.08 -4.38
C GLY A 20 0.71 -17.11 -3.28
N GLY A 21 0.10 -16.95 -2.09
CA GLY A 21 0.14 -17.96 -1.04
C GLY A 21 1.49 -18.08 -0.31
N GLY A 22 2.31 -17.02 -0.29
CA GLY A 22 3.62 -17.02 0.38
C GLY A 22 3.56 -17.44 1.85
N GLY A 23 2.50 -17.06 2.57
CA GLY A 23 2.28 -17.47 3.96
C GLY A 23 1.95 -18.96 4.11
N ALA A 24 1.35 -19.59 3.10
CA ALA A 24 1.12 -21.04 3.09
C ALA A 24 2.44 -21.81 2.92
N VAL A 25 3.31 -21.31 2.03
CA VAL A 25 4.65 -21.88 1.80
C VAL A 25 5.53 -21.76 3.04
N TRP A 26 5.48 -20.64 3.77
CA TRP A 26 6.17 -20.51 5.05
C TRP A 26 5.61 -21.46 6.10
N GLY A 27 4.28 -21.55 6.19
CA GLY A 27 3.61 -22.47 7.10
C GLY A 27 3.98 -23.94 6.87
N SER A 28 4.13 -24.39 5.63
CA SER A 28 4.49 -25.78 5.33
C SER A 28 5.93 -26.13 5.71
N LYS A 29 6.76 -25.12 5.94
CA LYS A 29 8.16 -25.26 6.40
C LYS A 29 8.31 -25.05 7.90
N ASN A 30 7.22 -24.95 8.66
CA ASN A 30 7.23 -24.58 10.08
C ASN A 30 8.00 -23.28 10.36
N LEU A 31 8.03 -22.35 9.40
CA LEU A 31 8.69 -21.05 9.53
C LEU A 31 7.68 -20.01 9.99
N LYS A 32 7.83 -19.53 11.24
CA LYS A 32 6.92 -18.53 11.82
C LYS A 32 7.26 -17.10 11.40
N ALA A 33 8.53 -16.73 11.51
CA ALA A 33 9.00 -15.37 11.30
C ALA A 33 10.48 -15.35 10.92
N ILE A 34 10.91 -14.25 10.30
CA ILE A 34 12.32 -13.88 10.15
C ILE A 34 12.48 -12.52 10.80
N VAL A 35 13.48 -12.39 11.68
CA VAL A 35 13.82 -11.13 12.35
C VAL A 35 15.17 -10.67 11.82
N VAL A 36 15.25 -9.42 11.34
CA VAL A 36 16.46 -8.85 10.74
C VAL A 36 16.82 -7.55 11.46
N ARG A 37 18.11 -7.37 11.76
CA ARG A 37 18.68 -6.11 12.24
C ARG A 37 19.96 -5.81 11.45
N GLY A 38 19.99 -4.67 10.77
CA GLY A 38 21.14 -4.19 10.01
C GLY A 38 21.63 -2.84 10.51
N THR A 39 22.95 -2.65 10.55
CA THR A 39 23.59 -1.36 10.90
C THR A 39 24.54 -0.86 9.81
N LYS A 40 24.72 -1.64 8.74
CA LYS A 40 25.59 -1.30 7.62
C LYS A 40 24.84 -0.44 6.61
N ARG A 41 25.55 0.51 5.99
CA ARG A 41 25.03 1.29 4.86
C ARG A 41 25.46 0.63 3.54
N PRO A 42 24.58 0.60 2.52
CA PRO A 42 24.98 0.16 1.19
C PRO A 42 26.02 1.12 0.60
N GLU A 43 26.97 0.57 -0.16
CA GLU A 43 27.94 1.36 -0.92
C GLU A 43 27.27 1.90 -2.19
N LEU A 44 27.42 3.20 -2.43
CA LEU A 44 26.90 3.86 -3.63
C LEU A 44 28.06 4.11 -4.60
N PHE A 45 27.88 3.75 -5.87
CA PHE A 45 28.87 4.02 -6.91
C PHE A 45 29.17 5.52 -7.06
N ASN A 46 28.13 6.37 -7.02
CA ASN A 46 28.25 7.82 -7.04
C ASN A 46 27.26 8.46 -6.04
N PRO A 47 27.71 8.78 -4.80
CA PRO A 47 26.85 9.33 -3.77
C PRO A 47 26.26 10.69 -4.08
N ASP A 48 27.01 11.56 -4.77
CA ASP A 48 26.58 12.93 -5.08
C ASP A 48 25.48 12.92 -6.13
N LEU A 49 25.67 12.15 -7.20
CA LEU A 49 24.64 11.96 -8.23
C LEU A 49 23.37 11.32 -7.65
N PHE A 50 23.51 10.31 -6.79
CA PHE A 50 22.34 9.70 -6.14
C PHE A 50 21.53 10.74 -5.36
N LYS A 51 22.21 11.58 -4.58
CA LYS A 51 21.57 12.63 -3.78
C LYS A 51 20.89 13.69 -4.65
N GLU A 52 21.48 14.04 -5.78
CA GLU A 52 20.88 14.95 -6.76
C GLU A 52 19.58 14.36 -7.33
N LEU A 53 19.63 13.12 -7.82
CA LEU A 53 18.48 12.44 -8.42
C LEU A 53 17.33 12.23 -7.43
N VAL A 54 17.62 11.87 -6.17
CA VAL A 54 16.59 11.76 -5.14
C VAL A 54 15.88 13.10 -4.92
N ARG A 55 16.61 14.21 -4.87
CA ARG A 55 16.01 15.54 -4.71
C ARG A 55 15.11 15.90 -5.88
N GLU A 56 15.62 15.70 -7.10
CA GLU A 56 14.83 15.94 -8.32
C GLU A 56 13.54 15.12 -8.31
N GLN A 57 13.63 13.83 -7.99
CA GLN A 57 12.47 12.94 -7.96
C GLN A 57 11.44 13.34 -6.89
N VAL A 58 11.89 13.70 -5.68
CA VAL A 58 11.00 14.19 -4.62
C VAL A 58 10.29 15.48 -5.05
N ASP A 59 11.01 16.40 -5.70
CA ASP A 59 10.41 17.64 -6.21
C ASP A 59 9.36 17.37 -7.30
N VAL A 60 9.59 16.38 -8.17
CA VAL A 60 8.62 15.94 -9.16
C VAL A 60 7.36 15.38 -8.49
N TYR A 61 7.50 14.53 -7.47
CA TYR A 61 6.36 13.97 -6.76
C TYR A 61 5.53 15.04 -6.06
N LYS A 62 6.17 15.98 -5.35
CA LYS A 62 5.48 17.07 -4.64
C LYS A 62 4.71 18.02 -5.56
N LYS A 63 5.13 18.13 -6.83
CA LYS A 63 4.43 18.95 -7.84
C LYS A 63 3.28 18.22 -8.52
N SER A 64 3.13 16.91 -8.29
CA SER A 64 2.06 16.12 -8.89
C SER A 64 0.71 16.47 -8.25
N PRO A 65 -0.35 16.72 -9.04
CA PRO A 65 -1.71 16.88 -8.50
C PRO A 65 -2.20 15.68 -7.69
N LEU A 66 -1.64 14.49 -7.94
CA LEU A 66 -1.98 13.26 -7.23
C LEU A 66 -1.37 13.21 -5.81
N PHE A 67 -0.35 14.01 -5.53
CA PHE A 67 0.37 13.99 -4.26
C PHE A 67 -0.57 14.27 -3.08
N GLU A 68 -1.34 15.35 -3.13
CA GLU A 68 -2.25 15.75 -2.05
C GLU A 68 -3.33 14.68 -1.79
N ALA A 69 -3.89 14.09 -2.84
CA ALA A 69 -4.92 13.05 -2.71
C ALA A 69 -4.36 11.77 -2.05
N LEU A 70 -3.14 11.34 -2.43
CA LEU A 70 -2.49 10.19 -1.81
C LEU A 70 -1.95 10.50 -0.41
N HIS A 71 -1.51 11.74 -0.16
CA HIS A 71 -0.99 12.14 1.15
C HIS A 71 -2.10 12.18 2.20
N SER A 72 -3.27 12.71 1.84
CA SER A 72 -4.43 12.88 2.75
C SER A 72 -5.27 11.62 2.95
N LEU A 73 -5.51 10.83 1.90
CA LEU A 73 -6.44 9.69 1.94
C LEU A 73 -5.78 8.36 1.55
N GLY A 74 -4.55 8.39 1.06
CA GLY A 74 -3.90 7.21 0.48
C GLY A 74 -4.67 6.65 -0.71
N THR A 75 -4.56 5.35 -0.93
CA THR A 75 -5.29 4.64 -1.99
C THR A 75 -6.81 4.67 -1.80
N ASN A 76 -7.31 5.03 -0.62
CA ASN A 76 -8.76 5.17 -0.42
C ASN A 76 -9.37 6.34 -1.22
N SER A 77 -8.55 7.32 -1.63
CA SER A 77 -8.98 8.46 -2.46
C SER A 77 -9.68 8.06 -3.76
N ILE A 78 -9.39 6.88 -4.31
CA ILE A 78 -9.91 6.41 -5.60
C ILE A 78 -11.08 5.44 -5.48
N VAL A 79 -11.44 4.96 -4.28
CA VAL A 79 -12.47 3.91 -4.11
C VAL A 79 -13.82 4.36 -4.68
N TYR A 80 -14.29 5.56 -4.31
CA TYR A 80 -15.54 6.11 -4.82
C TYR A 80 -15.44 6.46 -6.32
N GLN A 81 -14.27 6.89 -6.80
CA GLN A 81 -14.06 7.17 -8.22
C GLN A 81 -14.18 5.88 -9.07
N PHE A 82 -13.65 4.76 -8.60
CA PHE A 82 -13.80 3.46 -9.26
C PHE A 82 -15.28 3.05 -9.35
N TYR A 83 -16.09 3.41 -8.35
CA TYR A 83 -17.54 3.21 -8.43
C TYR A 83 -18.20 4.08 -9.50
N ILE A 84 -17.92 5.39 -9.53
CA ILE A 84 -18.47 6.30 -10.55
C ILE A 84 -18.12 5.83 -11.97
N LEU A 85 -16.90 5.31 -12.16
CA LEU A 85 -16.43 4.78 -13.45
C LEU A 85 -16.99 3.40 -13.78
N GLY A 86 -17.77 2.79 -12.89
CA GLY A 86 -18.34 1.46 -13.06
C GLY A 86 -17.34 0.30 -12.98
N HIS A 87 -16.16 0.54 -12.39
CA HIS A 87 -15.09 -0.44 -12.21
C HIS A 87 -15.11 -1.08 -10.81
N HIS A 88 -15.97 -0.60 -9.91
CA HIS A 88 -16.07 -1.14 -8.56
C HIS A 88 -16.66 -2.57 -8.60
N PRO A 89 -15.95 -3.59 -8.09
CA PRO A 89 -16.45 -4.95 -8.09
C PRO A 89 -17.67 -5.09 -7.19
N THR A 90 -18.87 -5.25 -7.77
CA THR A 90 -20.10 -5.41 -7.02
C THR A 90 -20.78 -6.75 -7.33
N TYR A 91 -21.17 -7.49 -6.29
CA TYR A 91 -21.76 -8.84 -6.37
C TYR A 91 -20.96 -9.81 -7.25
N ASN A 92 -19.64 -9.91 -7.02
CA ASN A 92 -18.72 -10.70 -7.84
C ASN A 92 -18.70 -10.26 -9.32
N PHE A 93 -18.55 -8.95 -9.54
CA PHE A 93 -18.48 -8.32 -10.87
C PHE A 93 -19.74 -8.49 -11.73
N LYS A 94 -20.89 -8.80 -11.12
CA LYS A 94 -22.16 -9.00 -11.84
C LYS A 94 -22.95 -7.71 -12.02
N ASN A 95 -22.70 -6.74 -11.16
CA ASN A 95 -23.44 -5.48 -11.12
C ASN A 95 -22.46 -4.32 -11.04
N ILE A 96 -22.94 -3.15 -11.47
CA ILE A 96 -22.20 -1.89 -11.38
C ILE A 96 -22.65 -1.11 -10.13
N GLU A 97 -23.94 -1.17 -9.81
CA GLU A 97 -24.55 -0.47 -8.68
C GLU A 97 -24.26 -1.16 -7.35
N LEU A 98 -23.99 -0.37 -6.32
CA LEU A 98 -23.78 -0.80 -4.94
C LEU A 98 -24.69 0.04 -4.03
N GLU A 99 -25.51 -0.63 -3.22
CA GLU A 99 -26.34 0.04 -2.22
C GLU A 99 -25.47 0.73 -1.17
N ASN A 100 -25.88 1.93 -0.73
CA ASN A 100 -25.18 2.73 0.28
C ASN A 100 -23.72 3.06 -0.05
N VAL A 101 -23.37 3.17 -1.33
CA VAL A 101 -21.99 3.44 -1.77
C VAL A 101 -21.40 4.76 -1.26
N ASP A 102 -22.24 5.73 -0.89
CA ASP A 102 -21.80 7.03 -0.37
C ASP A 102 -20.97 6.92 0.93
N VAL A 103 -21.03 5.79 1.65
CA VAL A 103 -20.14 5.55 2.82
C VAL A 103 -18.66 5.43 2.45
N TRP A 104 -18.35 5.17 1.18
CA TRP A 104 -16.99 5.07 0.64
C TRP A 104 -16.47 6.40 0.09
N ARG A 105 -17.22 7.49 0.25
CA ARG A 105 -16.79 8.82 -0.18
C ARG A 105 -15.54 9.26 0.60
N PRO A 106 -14.60 9.96 -0.06
CA PRO A 106 -13.41 10.54 0.57
C PRO A 106 -13.67 11.23 1.91
N GLU A 107 -14.70 12.09 1.98
CA GLU A 107 -15.02 12.91 3.15
C GLU A 107 -15.56 12.09 4.34
N VAL A 108 -16.06 10.88 4.06
CA VAL A 108 -16.49 9.93 5.09
C VAL A 108 -15.28 9.15 5.60
N LEU A 109 -14.44 8.66 4.69
CA LEU A 109 -13.27 7.84 5.03
C LEU A 109 -12.22 8.64 5.82
N GLU A 110 -12.07 9.94 5.54
CA GLU A 110 -11.15 10.83 6.26
C GLU A 110 -11.38 10.82 7.78
N LYS A 111 -12.64 10.69 8.22
CA LYS A 111 -13.03 10.69 9.64
C LYS A 111 -12.46 9.51 10.43
N TYR A 112 -12.06 8.44 9.74
CA TYR A 112 -11.50 7.23 10.34
C TYR A 112 -9.97 7.23 10.31
N ILE A 113 -9.33 8.22 9.68
CA ILE A 113 -7.88 8.31 9.61
C ILE A 113 -7.36 8.92 10.91
N VAL A 114 -6.68 8.09 11.70
CA VAL A 114 -6.01 8.53 12.94
C VAL A 114 -4.58 8.97 12.65
N LYS A 115 -3.90 8.32 11.70
CA LYS A 115 -2.50 8.58 11.36
C LYS A 115 -2.11 7.98 10.01
N HIS A 116 -1.19 8.65 9.32
CA HIS A 116 -0.53 8.13 8.12
C HIS A 116 0.76 7.39 8.46
N TYR A 117 0.98 6.27 7.76
CA TYR A 117 2.20 5.46 7.86
C TYR A 117 2.78 5.15 6.48
N GLY A 118 4.05 5.52 6.28
CA GLY A 118 4.80 5.31 5.05
C GLY A 118 5.65 4.05 5.05
N SER A 119 6.15 3.66 3.88
CA SER A 119 7.24 2.69 3.80
C SER A 119 8.56 3.40 4.11
N ILE A 120 9.61 2.63 4.37
CA ILE A 120 10.97 3.18 4.55
C ILE A 120 11.33 4.00 3.31
N ASP A 121 11.92 5.18 3.52
CA ASP A 121 12.35 6.14 2.50
C ASP A 121 11.23 6.62 1.54
N PHE A 122 9.96 6.54 1.99
CA PHE A 122 8.84 7.15 1.26
C PHE A 122 8.75 8.66 1.57
N SER A 123 8.75 9.48 0.52
CA SER A 123 8.78 10.95 0.56
C SER A 123 7.45 11.60 0.92
#